data_AF-A0A448XQM8-F1
#
_entry.id   AF-A0A448XQM8-F1
#
_cell.length_a   1.000
_cell.length_b   1.000
_cell.length_c   1.000
_cell.angle_alpha   90.00
_cell.angle_beta   90.00
_cell.angle_gamma   90.00
#
_symmetry.space_group_name_H-M   'P 1'
#
loop_
_entity.id
_entity.type
_entity.pdbx_description
1 polymer ?
#
loop_
_entity_poly.entity_id
_entity_poly.type
_entity_poly.pdbx_seq_one_letter_code
_entity_poly.pdbx_strand_id
1 'polypeptide(L)'
;MHSVSDVAAHFGRVEEQLRSSLFSILETLNSPSLYLPSLGSSKADTEHVIDFSLPSISPYRFTISSTTAGTHPRPGVGMAMRRMLKDARF
;
A
#
# COMPACT_ATOMS: atom_id res chain seq x y z
N MET A 1 -3.55 24.14 -30.55
CA MET A 1 -2.81 22.96 -31.06
C MET A 1 -1.56 22.84 -30.21
N HIS A 2 -1.43 21.81 -29.37
CA HIS A 2 -0.17 21.57 -28.66
C HIS A 2 0.88 21.16 -29.69
N SER A 3 2.06 21.77 -29.64
CA SER A 3 3.13 21.42 -30.57
C SER A 3 3.57 19.98 -30.27
N VAL A 4 3.89 19.20 -31.31
CA VAL A 4 4.46 17.84 -31.16
C VAL A 4 5.72 17.87 -30.26
N SER A 5 6.42 19.01 -30.26
CA SER A 5 7.56 19.29 -29.37
C SER A 5 7.17 19.37 -27.88
N ASP A 6 5.99 19.91 -27.55
CA ASP A 6 5.53 20.04 -26.16
C ASP A 6 5.19 18.67 -25.55
N VAL A 7 4.65 17.77 -26.39
CA VAL A 7 4.31 16.40 -26.00
C VAL A 7 5.58 15.58 -25.76
N ALA A 8 6.55 15.64 -26.67
CA ALA A 8 7.84 14.96 -26.49
C ALA A 8 8.59 15.46 -25.26
N ALA A 9 8.62 16.78 -25.03
CA ALA A 9 9.21 17.37 -23.84
C ALA A 9 8.46 16.95 -22.56
N HIS A 10 7.14 16.79 -22.61
CA HIS A 10 6.35 16.29 -21.50
C HIS A 10 6.68 14.83 -21.16
N PHE A 11 6.75 13.94 -22.15
CA PHE A 11 7.17 12.56 -21.93
C PHE A 11 8.55 12.47 -21.28
N GLY A 12 9.52 13.24 -21.77
CA GLY A 12 10.86 13.28 -21.16
C GLY A 12 10.83 13.73 -19.69
N ARG A 13 9.98 14.70 -19.33
CA ARG A 13 9.81 15.10 -17.93
C ARG A 13 9.17 14.02 -17.07
N VAL A 14 8.15 13.34 -17.58
CA VAL A 14 7.48 12.24 -16.87
C VAL A 14 8.42 11.06 -16.66
N GLU A 15 9.21 10.71 -17.67
CA GLU A 15 10.22 9.66 -17.59
C GLU A 15 11.25 9.96 -16.50
N GLU A 16 11.79 11.18 -16.49
CA GLU A 16 12.78 11.59 -15.49
C GLU A 16 12.18 11.61 -14.07
N GLN A 17 10.92 12.02 -13.92
CA GLN A 17 10.21 11.99 -12.65
C GLN A 17 9.98 10.56 -12.16
N LEU A 18 9.59 9.64 -13.05
CA LEU A 18 9.42 8.22 -12.73
C LEU A 18 10.76 7.60 -12.32
N ARG A 19 11.81 7.87 -13.08
CA ARG A 19 13.18 7.40 -12.79
C ARG A 19 13.64 7.85 -11.40
N SER A 20 13.50 9.14 -11.10
CA SER A 20 13.85 9.69 -9.80
C SER A 20 13.02 9.08 -8.66
N SER A 21 11.72 8.88 -8.88
CA SER A 21 10.82 8.28 -7.89
C SER A 21 11.17 6.82 -7.60
N LEU A 22 11.54 6.05 -8.63
CA LEU A 22 11.98 4.66 -8.47
C LEU A 22 13.28 4.59 -7.65
N PHE A 23 14.25 5.46 -7.91
CA PHE A 23 15.48 5.51 -7.12
C PHE A 23 15.19 5.83 -5.65
N SER A 24 14.32 6.80 -5.37
CA SER A 24 13.93 7.14 -4.00
C SER A 24 13.27 5.98 -3.26
N ILE A 25 12.43 5.20 -3.94
CA ILE A 25 11.83 3.98 -3.36
C ILE A 25 12.92 2.95 -3.04
N LEU A 26 13.87 2.73 -3.95
CA LEU A 26 14.95 1.77 -3.74
C LEU A 26 15.88 2.19 -2.59
N GLU A 27 16.20 3.48 -2.45
CA GLU A 27 16.95 4.01 -1.32
C GLU A 27 16.22 3.76 0.01
N THR A 28 14.90 3.99 0.02
CA THR A 28 14.06 3.74 1.21
C THR A 28 14.04 2.25 1.58
N LEU A 29 13.90 1.37 0.59
CA LEU A 29 13.89 -0.08 0.80
C LEU A 29 15.25 -0.61 1.30
N ASN A 30 16.35 0.05 0.94
CA ASN A 30 17.68 -0.31 1.42
C ASN A 30 18.06 0.39 2.72
N SER A 31 17.15 1.16 3.33
CA SER A 31 17.41 1.81 4.61
C SER A 31 17.62 0.76 5.72
N PRO A 32 18.65 0.90 6.58
CA PRO A 32 18.85 0.00 7.72
C PRO A 32 17.73 0.08 8.75
N SER A 33 16.87 1.10 8.67
CA SER A 33 15.69 1.27 9.52
C SER A 33 14.41 0.68 8.93
N LEU A 34 14.46 0.04 7.75
CA LEU A 34 13.28 -0.57 7.16
C LEU A 34 12.78 -1.72 8.05
N TYR A 35 11.56 -1.57 8.55
CA TYR A 35 10.89 -2.63 9.29
C TYR A 35 10.12 -3.54 8.33
N LEU A 36 10.35 -4.85 8.43
CA LEU A 36 9.51 -5.87 7.83
C LEU A 36 8.76 -6.64 8.91
N PRO A 37 7.45 -6.88 8.75
CA PRO A 37 6.70 -7.76 9.66
C PRO A 37 7.28 -9.18 9.66
N SER A 38 7.34 -9.79 10.84
CA SER A 38 7.77 -11.18 10.99
C SER A 38 6.78 -12.13 10.31
N LEU A 39 7.32 -13.11 9.58
CA LEU A 39 6.52 -14.13 8.87
C LEU A 39 6.33 -15.41 9.68
N GLY A 40 6.70 -15.45 10.96
CA GLY A 40 6.50 -16.64 11.79
C GLY A 40 7.11 -17.92 11.17
N SER A 41 6.53 -19.08 11.47
CA SER A 41 7.01 -20.37 10.95
C SER A 41 5.95 -21.18 10.22
N SER A 42 4.69 -20.74 10.24
CA SER A 42 3.58 -21.43 9.60
C SER A 42 2.70 -20.51 8.76
N LYS A 43 1.86 -21.11 7.90
CA LYS A 43 0.86 -20.38 7.13
C LYS A 43 -0.17 -19.68 8.04
N ALA A 44 -0.54 -20.32 9.16
CA ALA A 44 -1.44 -19.72 10.13
C ALA A 44 -0.82 -18.48 10.79
N ASP A 45 0.50 -18.47 11.00
CA ASP A 45 1.19 -17.30 11.53
C ASP A 45 1.27 -16.15 10.51
N THR A 46 1.18 -16.42 9.21
CA THR A 46 1.35 -15.41 8.15
C THR A 46 0.05 -14.90 7.56
N GLU A 47 -1.08 -15.58 7.75
CA GLU A 47 -2.33 -15.27 7.04
C GLU A 47 -2.87 -13.85 7.31
N HIS A 48 -2.48 -13.25 8.45
CA HIS A 48 -2.85 -11.90 8.85
C HIS A 48 -1.98 -10.81 8.20
N VAL A 49 -0.83 -11.17 7.64
CA VAL A 49 0.15 -10.26 7.03
C VAL A 49 0.29 -10.49 5.53
N ILE A 50 0.16 -11.73 5.08
CA ILE A 50 0.33 -12.15 3.69
C ILE A 50 -1.01 -12.50 3.08
N ASP A 51 -1.22 -12.07 1.84
CA ASP A 51 -2.37 -12.46 1.04
C ASP A 51 -2.05 -13.70 0.18
N PHE A 52 -2.64 -14.84 0.55
CA PHE A 52 -2.51 -16.11 -0.17
C PHE A 52 -3.65 -16.35 -1.17
N SER A 53 -4.53 -15.38 -1.40
CA SER A 53 -5.63 -15.52 -2.37
C SER A 53 -5.15 -15.38 -3.82
N LEU A 54 -4.00 -14.76 -4.04
CA LEU A 54 -3.42 -14.57 -5.36
C LEU A 54 -2.69 -15.85 -5.80
N PRO A 55 -2.97 -16.37 -7.01
CA PRO A 55 -2.49 -17.69 -7.43
C PRO A 55 -0.98 -17.74 -7.75
N SER A 56 -0.34 -16.60 -8.01
CA SER A 56 1.05 -16.54 -8.51
C SER A 56 2.01 -15.77 -7.61
N ILE A 57 1.49 -15.03 -6.63
CA ILE A 57 2.30 -14.22 -5.71
C ILE A 57 1.66 -14.25 -4.33
N SER A 58 2.43 -13.93 -3.30
CA SER A 58 1.93 -13.82 -1.92
C SER A 58 2.41 -12.49 -1.32
N PRO A 59 1.78 -11.36 -1.68
CA PRO A 59 2.22 -10.05 -1.22
C PRO A 59 1.85 -9.84 0.25
N TYR A 60 2.55 -8.89 0.89
CA TYR A 60 2.05 -8.27 2.10
C TYR A 60 0.66 -7.66 1.84
N ARG A 61 -0.28 -7.82 2.76
CA ARG A 61 -1.60 -7.19 2.66
C ARG A 61 -1.45 -5.67 2.64
N PHE A 62 -2.05 -5.02 1.65
CA PHE A 62 -2.04 -3.57 1.50
C PHE A 62 -3.42 -3.04 1.11
N THR A 63 -3.62 -1.73 1.23
CA THR A 63 -4.81 -1.04 0.74
C THR A 63 -4.37 0.18 -0.05
N ILE A 64 -4.94 0.38 -1.23
CA ILE A 64 -4.72 1.59 -2.03
C ILE A 64 -5.93 2.49 -1.83
N SER A 65 -5.70 3.66 -1.25
CA SER A 65 -6.71 4.69 -1.05
C SER A 65 -6.36 5.90 -1.91
N SER A 66 -7.32 6.40 -2.70
CA SER A 66 -7.17 7.66 -3.40
C SER A 66 -7.87 8.77 -2.61
N THR A 67 -7.15 9.83 -2.30
CA THR A 67 -7.74 11.06 -1.78
C THR A 67 -7.85 12.07 -2.92
N THR A 68 -9.05 12.25 -3.45
CA THR A 68 -9.38 13.44 -4.23
C THR A 68 -9.39 14.63 -3.27
N ALA A 69 -8.63 15.68 -3.56
CA ALA A 69 -8.62 16.90 -2.77
C ALA A 69 -10.07 17.39 -2.55
N GLY A 70 -10.58 17.25 -1.33
CA GLY A 70 -11.98 17.57 -0.98
C GLY A 70 -12.64 16.60 0.01
N THR A 71 -12.16 15.36 0.14
CA THR A 71 -12.68 14.40 1.14
C THR A 71 -11.54 13.79 1.93
N HIS A 72 -11.26 14.35 3.11
CA HIS A 72 -10.35 13.74 4.06
C HIS A 72 -10.99 12.45 4.62
N PRO A 73 -10.38 11.25 4.45
CA PRO A 73 -10.74 10.11 5.27
C PRO A 73 -10.27 10.41 6.71
N ARG A 74 -11.23 10.46 7.63
CA ARG A 74 -11.02 10.80 9.04
C ARG A 74 -10.14 9.71 9.68
N PRO A 75 -8.98 10.03 10.25
CA PRO A 75 -8.15 9.03 10.93
C PRO A 75 -8.85 8.63 12.22
N GLY A 76 -9.21 7.35 12.36
CA GLY A 76 -9.80 6.82 13.60
C GLY A 76 -10.97 5.85 13.44
N VAL A 77 -11.45 5.54 12.23
CA VAL A 77 -12.32 4.37 12.06
C VAL A 77 -11.41 3.15 11.97
N GLY A 78 -10.89 2.77 13.13
CA GLY A 78 -10.28 1.47 13.32
C GLY A 78 -11.22 0.40 12.78
N MET A 79 -10.62 -0.70 12.29
CA MET A 79 -11.29 -1.98 12.27
C MET A 79 -11.86 -2.22 13.68
N ALA A 80 -13.09 -1.78 13.91
CA ALA A 80 -13.77 -2.02 15.16
C ALA A 80 -14.04 -3.51 15.19
N MET A 81 -13.13 -4.24 15.83
CA MET A 81 -13.47 -5.31 16.75
C MET A 81 -14.88 -5.09 17.30
N ARG A 82 -15.88 -5.70 16.67
CA ARG A 82 -17.07 -6.14 17.39
C ARG A 82 -16.96 -7.65 17.51
N ARG A 83 -15.97 -8.04 18.32
CA ARG A 83 -15.87 -9.38 18.88
C ARG A 83 -17.04 -9.53 19.85
N MET A 84 -17.71 -10.68 19.75
CA MET A 84 -18.90 -11.07 20.48
C MET A 84 -18.69 -11.14 22.01
N LEU A 85 -19.71 -10.74 22.80
CA LEU A 85 -20.06 -11.29 24.14
C LEU A 85 -21.42 -10.67 24.55
N LYS A 86 -22.54 -11.40 24.50
CA LYS A 86 -23.18 -12.22 25.55
C LYS A 86 -24.03 -11.39 26.54
N ASP A 87 -25.35 -11.59 26.45
CA ASP A 87 -26.33 -11.71 27.54
C ASP A 87 -27.63 -12.19 26.86
N ALA A 88 -28.20 -13.39 27.07
CA ALA A 88 -28.63 -14.08 28.28
C ALA A 88 -29.68 -13.30 29.11
N ARG A 89 -30.96 -13.68 28.90
CA ARG A 89 -32.16 -13.49 29.75
C ARG A 89 -32.77 -12.06 29.67
N PHE A 90 -34.08 -11.87 29.51
CA PHE A 90 -35.26 -12.63 29.94
C PHE A 90 -36.27 -12.87 28.81
#